data_AF-A0A7T8KGG4-F1
#
_entry.id   AF-A0A7T8KGG4-F1
#
_cell.length_a   1.000
_cell.length_b   1.000
_cell.length_c   1.000
_cell.angle_alpha   90.00
_cell.angle_beta   90.00
_cell.angle_gamma   90.00
#
_symmetry.space_group_name_H-M   'P 1'
#
loop_
_entity.id
_entity.type
_entity.pdbx_description
1 polymer ?
#
loop_
_entity_poly.entity_id
_entity_poly.type
_entity_poly.pdbx_seq_one_letter_code
_entity_poly.pdbx_strand_id
1 'polypeptide(L)'
;HKLTERVLYPRTLEKMNVKLTNSLFHESTIAALRHYGSEEDKKDWMVTAIFLEVIWTWWMIINTRSPQIGFHKRNPWKRAITSNSSQLEYLRDFTSWLNEWEAAGDKASSLTRDTFLAAKQTSKGLCELAEDLLEETDVNYVLLSHINSDCIEARFGLYKRRSCANIWIQKNAFV
;
A
#
# COMPACT_ATOMS: atom_id res chain seq x y z
N HIS A 1 -7.59 18.56 -8.24
CA HIS A 1 -6.31 18.23 -7.58
C HIS A 1 -6.59 17.22 -6.47
N LYS A 2 -5.71 16.24 -6.20
CA LYS A 2 -5.92 15.19 -5.16
C LYS A 2 -5.25 15.52 -3.83
N LEU A 3 -4.10 16.18 -3.88
CA LEU A 3 -3.42 16.68 -2.70
C LEU A 3 -4.15 17.91 -2.17
N THR A 4 -4.66 17.83 -0.95
CA THR A 4 -5.35 18.94 -0.25
C THR A 4 -4.68 19.18 1.09
N GLU A 5 -4.97 20.30 1.75
CA GLU A 5 -4.45 20.59 3.09
C GLU A 5 -4.73 19.46 4.08
N ARG A 6 -5.91 18.83 4.00
CA ARG A 6 -6.30 17.67 4.83
C ARG A 6 -5.42 16.44 4.64
N VAL A 7 -4.76 16.31 3.49
CA VAL A 7 -3.82 15.20 3.23
C VAL A 7 -2.52 15.43 3.99
N LEU A 8 -2.07 16.68 4.09
CA LEU A 8 -0.83 17.04 4.79
C LEU A 8 -1.03 17.23 6.31
N TYR A 9 -2.22 17.70 6.70
CA TYR A 9 -2.59 17.99 8.09
C TYR A 9 -3.88 17.26 8.49
N PRO A 10 -3.89 15.91 8.52
CA PRO A 10 -5.08 15.15 8.87
C PRO A 10 -5.42 15.29 10.36
N ARG A 11 -6.71 15.51 10.67
CA ARG A 11 -7.24 15.44 12.04
C ARG A 11 -7.13 14.02 12.59
N THR A 12 -7.23 13.86 13.91
CA THR A 12 -7.10 12.54 14.58
C THR A 12 -7.98 11.45 13.96
N LEU A 13 -9.25 11.73 13.65
CA LEU A 13 -10.15 10.77 13.02
C LEU A 13 -9.80 10.48 11.55
N GLU A 14 -9.18 11.45 10.88
CA GLU A 14 -8.82 11.38 9.45
C GLU A 14 -7.53 10.59 9.22
N LYS A 15 -6.69 10.41 10.25
CA LYS A 15 -5.48 9.57 10.17
C LYS A 15 -5.77 8.12 9.81
N MET A 16 -6.98 7.63 10.11
CA MET A 16 -7.42 6.29 9.75
C MET A 16 -8.02 6.21 8.34
N ASN A 17 -8.13 7.33 7.61
CA ASN A 17 -8.74 7.37 6.30
C ASN A 17 -7.71 7.09 5.20
N VAL A 18 -7.66 5.84 4.75
CA VAL A 18 -6.78 5.36 3.66
C VAL A 18 -6.96 6.17 2.36
N LYS A 19 -8.10 6.84 2.13
CA LYS A 19 -8.29 7.71 0.95
C LYS A 19 -7.37 8.93 0.95
N LEU A 20 -7.06 9.50 2.13
CA LEU A 20 -6.13 10.61 2.22
C LEU A 20 -4.70 10.15 1.91
N THR A 21 -4.29 9.01 2.47
CA THR A 21 -3.02 8.35 2.16
C THR A 21 -2.90 8.05 0.66
N ASN A 22 -3.92 7.45 0.04
CA ASN A 22 -3.94 7.22 -1.42
C ASN A 22 -3.81 8.50 -2.24
N SER A 23 -4.25 9.65 -1.71
CA SER A 23 -4.13 10.94 -2.41
C SER A 23 -2.72 11.51 -2.31
N LEU A 24 -2.02 11.26 -1.20
CA LEU A 24 -0.61 11.64 -1.01
C LEU A 24 0.29 10.90 -2.01
N PHE A 25 0.17 9.57 -2.07
CA PHE A 25 1.00 8.72 -2.94
C PHE A 25 0.53 8.66 -4.39
N HIS A 26 -0.51 9.40 -4.76
CA HIS A 26 -1.08 9.31 -6.11
C HIS A 26 -0.08 9.74 -7.20
N GLU A 27 -0.13 9.08 -8.36
CA GLU A 27 0.72 9.35 -9.53
C GLU A 27 0.79 10.84 -9.91
N SER A 28 -0.35 11.55 -9.83
CA SER A 28 -0.38 13.00 -10.09
C SER A 28 0.41 13.83 -9.07
N THR A 29 0.45 13.41 -7.81
CA THR A 29 1.20 14.09 -6.75
C THR A 29 2.70 13.89 -6.97
N ILE A 30 3.11 12.65 -7.28
CA ILE A 30 4.49 12.30 -7.62
C ILE A 30 4.94 13.07 -8.88
N ALA A 31 4.10 13.12 -9.92
CA ALA A 31 4.40 13.85 -11.15
C ALA A 31 4.56 15.36 -10.91
N ALA A 32 3.70 15.96 -10.07
CA ALA A 32 3.83 17.37 -9.70
C ALA A 32 5.14 17.65 -8.95
N LEU A 33 5.51 16.81 -7.97
CA LEU A 33 6.77 16.95 -7.25
C LEU A 33 7.99 16.87 -8.18
N ARG A 34 7.96 15.97 -9.17
CA ARG A 34 9.03 15.88 -10.18
C ARG A 34 9.10 17.11 -11.06
N HIS A 35 7.95 17.55 -11.57
CA HIS A 35 7.88 18.70 -12.46
C HIS A 35 8.42 19.96 -11.78
N TYR A 36 7.83 20.36 -10.66
CA TYR A 36 8.29 21.55 -9.93
C TYR A 36 9.67 21.37 -9.29
N GLY A 37 10.03 20.14 -8.90
CA GLY A 37 11.38 19.83 -8.41
C GLY A 37 12.45 20.10 -9.48
N SER A 38 12.16 19.78 -10.74
CA SER A 38 13.06 20.05 -11.87
C SER A 38 13.07 21.50 -12.32
N GLU A 39 11.90 22.17 -12.35
CA GLU A 39 11.80 23.56 -12.80
C GLU A 39 12.42 24.55 -11.82
N GLU A 40 12.33 24.28 -10.52
CA GLU A 40 12.80 25.18 -9.45
C GLU A 40 14.13 24.73 -8.80
N ASP A 41 14.83 23.74 -9.37
CA ASP A 41 16.05 23.09 -8.82
C ASP A 41 15.91 22.65 -7.35
N LYS A 42 14.71 22.18 -6.98
CA LYS A 42 14.41 21.71 -5.62
C LYS A 42 14.71 20.21 -5.50
N LYS A 43 15.98 19.89 -5.24
CA LYS A 43 16.46 18.52 -5.08
C LYS A 43 15.68 17.70 -4.05
N ASP A 44 15.28 18.30 -2.93
CA ASP A 44 14.51 17.60 -1.89
C ASP A 44 13.13 17.13 -2.38
N TRP A 45 12.53 17.85 -3.33
CA TRP A 45 11.24 17.47 -3.92
C TRP A 45 11.40 16.26 -4.84
N MET A 46 12.53 16.20 -5.55
CA MET A 46 12.90 15.04 -6.37
C MET A 46 13.12 13.80 -5.49
N VAL A 47 13.86 13.95 -4.39
CA VAL A 47 14.09 12.85 -3.43
C VAL A 47 12.76 12.37 -2.83
N THR A 48 11.88 13.31 -2.45
CA THR A 48 10.54 12.99 -1.94
C THR A 48 9.71 12.23 -2.97
N ALA A 49 9.73 12.65 -4.24
CA ALA A 49 9.01 11.98 -5.31
C ALA A 49 9.48 10.52 -5.51
N ILE A 50 10.80 10.28 -5.45
CA ILE A 50 11.39 8.94 -5.54
C ILE A 50 10.90 8.07 -4.37
N PHE A 51 10.95 8.59 -3.14
CA PHE A 51 10.45 7.88 -1.97
C PHE A 51 8.96 7.53 -2.10
N LEU A 52 8.12 8.49 -2.49
CA LEU A 52 6.69 8.25 -2.67
C LEU A 52 6.42 7.19 -3.75
N GLU A 53 7.21 7.16 -4.82
CA GLU A 53 7.07 6.18 -5.90
C GLU A 53 7.41 4.75 -5.44
N VAL A 54 8.43 4.59 -4.58
CA VAL A 54 8.79 3.28 -3.99
C VAL A 54 7.60 2.71 -3.19
N ILE A 55 7.04 3.52 -2.29
CA ILE A 55 5.89 3.12 -1.48
C ILE A 55 4.64 2.91 -2.35
N TRP A 56 4.40 3.78 -3.32
CA TRP A 56 3.24 3.68 -4.21
C TRP A 56 3.29 2.42 -5.07
N THR A 57 4.46 2.06 -5.60
CA THR A 57 4.64 0.85 -6.41
C THR A 57 4.39 -0.40 -5.59
N TRP A 58 4.95 -0.48 -4.38
CA TRP A 58 4.62 -1.56 -3.44
C TRP A 58 3.12 -1.66 -3.19
N TRP A 59 2.46 -0.53 -2.88
CA TRP A 59 1.02 -0.49 -2.63
C TRP A 59 0.18 -0.95 -3.84
N MET A 60 0.57 -0.57 -5.06
CA MET A 60 -0.12 -0.99 -6.28
C MET A 60 -0.06 -2.50 -6.48
N ILE A 61 1.11 -3.12 -6.24
CA ILE A 61 1.32 -4.56 -6.37
C ILE A 61 0.40 -5.31 -5.40
N ILE A 62 0.48 -4.99 -4.11
CA ILE A 62 -0.26 -5.73 -3.08
C ILE A 62 -1.77 -5.48 -3.12
N ASN A 63 -2.23 -4.37 -3.71
CA ASN A 63 -3.63 -3.97 -3.74
C ASN A 63 -4.30 -4.14 -5.12
N THR A 64 -3.77 -5.04 -5.95
CA THR A 64 -4.38 -5.39 -7.25
C THR A 64 -5.59 -6.32 -7.07
N ARG A 65 -6.80 -5.79 -7.34
CA ARG A 65 -8.11 -6.45 -7.07
C ARG A 65 -8.70 -7.25 -8.22
N SER A 66 -8.17 -7.10 -9.43
CA SER A 66 -8.71 -7.78 -10.60
C SER A 66 -7.59 -7.98 -11.62
N PRO A 67 -7.55 -9.11 -12.34
CA PRO A 67 -6.53 -9.35 -13.36
C PRO A 67 -6.54 -8.32 -14.49
N GLN A 68 -7.70 -7.71 -14.76
CA GLN A 68 -7.89 -6.78 -15.87
C GLN A 68 -7.42 -5.36 -15.54
N ILE A 69 -7.28 -5.00 -14.26
CA ILE A 69 -7.04 -3.60 -13.87
C ILE A 69 -5.70 -3.06 -14.39
N GLY A 70 -4.66 -3.89 -14.42
CA GLY A 70 -3.36 -3.54 -14.98
C GLY A 70 -3.42 -3.25 -16.48
N PHE A 71 -4.27 -3.96 -17.22
CA PHE A 71 -4.50 -3.70 -18.66
C PHE A 71 -5.30 -2.43 -18.88
N HIS A 72 -6.42 -2.25 -18.17
CA HIS A 72 -7.25 -1.06 -18.29
C HIS A 72 -6.51 0.22 -17.91
N LYS A 73 -5.65 0.15 -16.90
CA LYS A 73 -4.84 1.29 -16.44
C LYS A 73 -3.49 1.39 -17.14
N ARG A 74 -3.17 0.45 -18.04
CA ARG A 74 -1.86 0.36 -18.73
C ARG A 74 -0.69 0.45 -17.75
N ASN A 75 -0.83 -0.16 -16.57
CA ASN A 75 0.15 -0.11 -15.51
C ASN A 75 0.62 -1.55 -15.18
N PRO A 76 1.88 -1.90 -15.48
CA PRO A 76 2.44 -3.22 -15.21
C PRO A 76 2.40 -3.61 -13.73
N TRP A 77 2.61 -2.67 -12.81
CA TRP A 77 2.60 -2.90 -11.37
C TRP A 77 1.23 -3.25 -10.80
N LYS A 78 0.17 -3.05 -11.60
CA LYS A 78 -1.22 -3.42 -11.26
C LYS A 78 -1.70 -4.69 -11.99
N ARG A 79 -0.80 -5.45 -12.61
CA ARG A 79 -1.14 -6.74 -13.22
C ARG A 79 -1.24 -7.82 -12.14
N ALA A 80 -2.02 -8.85 -12.43
CA ALA A 80 -1.99 -10.06 -11.62
C ALA A 80 -0.58 -10.65 -11.59
N ILE A 81 -0.21 -11.22 -10.46
CA ILE A 81 1.10 -11.84 -10.26
C ILE A 81 1.11 -13.18 -10.96
N THR A 82 2.14 -13.45 -11.75
CA THR A 82 2.39 -14.71 -12.44
C THR A 82 3.82 -15.15 -12.15
N SER A 83 4.19 -16.37 -12.53
CA SER A 83 5.54 -16.93 -12.27
C SER A 83 6.68 -16.07 -12.83
N ASN A 84 6.45 -15.38 -13.95
CA ASN A 84 7.45 -14.51 -14.60
C ASN A 84 7.25 -13.01 -14.29
N SER A 85 6.58 -12.69 -13.18
CA SER A 85 6.20 -11.31 -12.89
C SER A 85 7.29 -10.53 -12.16
N SER A 86 7.66 -9.36 -12.68
CA SER A 86 8.64 -8.46 -12.03
C SER A 86 8.14 -7.92 -10.68
N GLN A 87 6.85 -8.08 -10.40
CA GLN A 87 6.27 -7.74 -9.10
C GLN A 87 6.88 -8.54 -7.95
N LEU A 88 7.21 -9.82 -8.15
CA LEU A 88 7.81 -10.65 -7.10
C LEU A 88 9.23 -10.18 -6.77
N GLU A 89 10.04 -9.95 -7.79
CA GLU A 89 11.38 -9.36 -7.64
C GLU A 89 11.30 -8.01 -6.89
N TYR A 90 10.36 -7.15 -7.28
CA TYR A 90 10.15 -5.88 -6.59
C TYR A 90 9.80 -6.05 -5.10
N LEU A 91 8.99 -7.05 -4.72
CA LEU A 91 8.65 -7.29 -3.30
C LEU A 91 9.87 -7.75 -2.49
N ARG A 92 10.77 -8.52 -3.11
CA ARG A 92 12.06 -8.92 -2.49
C ARG A 92 12.97 -7.71 -2.33
N ASP A 93 13.13 -6.91 -3.39
CA ASP A 93 13.94 -5.69 -3.37
C ASP A 93 13.39 -4.66 -2.37
N PHE A 94 12.08 -4.52 -2.28
CA PHE A 94 11.43 -3.66 -1.29
C PHE A 94 11.73 -4.11 0.14
N THR A 95 11.78 -5.42 0.38
CA THR A 95 12.16 -5.98 1.68
C THR A 95 13.62 -5.66 2.01
N SER A 96 14.52 -5.80 1.05
CA SER A 96 15.94 -5.40 1.19
C SER A 96 16.08 -3.90 1.45
N TRP A 97 15.35 -3.07 0.70
CA TRP A 97 15.31 -1.63 0.88
C TRP A 97 14.82 -1.23 2.29
N LEU A 98 13.82 -1.92 2.84
CA LEU A 98 13.39 -1.71 4.23
C LEU A 98 14.47 -2.10 5.26
N ASN A 99 15.30 -3.11 4.98
CA ASN A 99 16.42 -3.47 5.85
C ASN A 99 17.51 -2.38 5.84
N GLU A 100 17.84 -1.88 4.66
CA GLU A 100 18.80 -0.77 4.50
C GLU A 100 18.29 0.51 5.16
N TRP A 101 17.00 0.84 4.98
CA TRP A 101 16.41 2.01 5.61
C TRP A 101 16.38 1.90 7.13
N GLU A 102 16.04 0.73 7.69
CA GLU A 102 16.10 0.54 9.15
C GLU A 102 17.53 0.64 9.69
N ALA A 103 18.53 0.16 8.94
CA ALA A 103 19.94 0.21 9.35
C ALA A 103 20.54 1.62 9.24
N ALA A 104 20.11 2.41 8.25
CA ALA A 104 20.62 3.77 8.01
C ALA A 104 19.90 4.86 8.81
N GLY A 105 18.68 4.59 9.28
CA GLY A 105 17.81 5.59 9.90
C GLY A 105 18.23 6.00 11.31
N ASP A 106 18.19 7.30 11.60
CA ASP A 106 18.12 7.79 12.98
C ASP A 106 16.73 7.49 13.56
N LYS A 107 16.63 7.19 14.85
CA LYS A 107 15.38 6.81 15.52
C LYS A 107 14.31 7.91 15.44
N ALA A 108 14.71 9.16 15.26
CA ALA A 108 13.81 10.32 15.19
C ALA A 108 13.13 10.51 13.83
N SER A 109 13.72 10.01 12.73
CA SER A 109 13.28 10.28 11.34
C SER A 109 12.90 9.02 10.55
N SER A 110 12.86 7.87 11.22
CA SER A 110 12.55 6.56 10.64
C SER A 110 11.24 5.98 11.19
N LEU A 111 10.77 4.88 10.60
CA LEU A 111 9.62 4.15 11.11
C LEU A 111 9.95 3.51 12.46
N THR A 112 8.92 3.21 13.25
CA THR A 112 9.13 2.43 14.48
C THR A 112 9.59 1.01 14.13
N ARG A 113 10.33 0.37 15.04
CA ARG A 113 10.77 -1.03 14.89
C ARG A 113 9.60 -1.97 14.53
N ASP A 114 8.46 -1.83 15.21
CA ASP A 114 7.29 -2.66 14.95
C ASP A 114 6.71 -2.43 13.55
N THR A 115 6.76 -1.18 13.07
CA THR A 115 6.29 -0.83 11.71
C THR A 115 7.24 -1.40 10.65
N PHE A 116 8.55 -1.30 10.85
CA PHE A 116 9.53 -1.94 9.98
C PHE A 116 9.35 -3.45 9.94
N LEU A 117 9.24 -4.10 11.10
CA LEU A 117 9.04 -5.54 11.19
C LEU A 117 7.77 -5.97 10.45
N ALA A 118 6.64 -5.28 10.69
CA ALA A 118 5.38 -5.58 10.03
C ALA A 118 5.47 -5.40 8.51
N ALA A 119 6.09 -4.32 8.02
CA ALA A 119 6.24 -4.06 6.60
C ALA A 119 7.12 -5.12 5.91
N LYS A 120 8.24 -5.50 6.54
CA LYS A 120 9.14 -6.56 6.04
C LYS A 120 8.45 -7.90 5.98
N GLN A 121 7.80 -8.31 7.08
CA GLN A 121 7.07 -9.59 7.14
C GLN A 121 5.93 -9.64 6.14
N THR A 122 5.19 -8.55 5.97
CA THR A 122 4.10 -8.47 4.99
C THR A 122 4.64 -8.59 3.57
N SER A 123 5.67 -7.81 3.21
CA SER A 123 6.23 -7.85 1.86
C SER A 123 6.84 -9.21 1.52
N LYS A 124 7.65 -9.75 2.44
CA LYS A 124 8.28 -11.06 2.29
C LYS A 124 7.26 -12.19 2.23
N GLY A 125 6.34 -12.23 3.20
CA GLY A 125 5.34 -13.29 3.29
C GLY A 125 4.37 -13.30 2.12
N LEU A 126 3.96 -12.14 1.60
CA LEU A 126 3.14 -12.09 0.38
C LEU A 126 3.90 -12.55 -0.87
N CYS A 127 5.21 -12.29 -0.93
CA CYS A 127 6.07 -12.76 -2.03
C CYS A 127 6.17 -14.29 -2.01
N GLU A 128 6.59 -14.86 -0.87
CA GLU A 128 6.76 -16.31 -0.67
C GLU A 128 5.42 -17.03 -0.90
N LEU A 129 4.32 -16.53 -0.32
CA LEU A 129 2.99 -17.11 -0.53
C LEU A 129 2.56 -17.09 -2.01
N ALA A 130 2.85 -16.02 -2.75
CA ALA A 130 2.50 -15.97 -4.16
C ALA A 130 3.32 -16.97 -4.98
N GLU A 131 4.60 -17.14 -4.67
CA GLU A 131 5.48 -18.14 -5.29
C GLU A 131 4.97 -19.56 -5.01
N ASP A 132 4.74 -19.89 -3.73
CA ASP A 132 4.23 -21.19 -3.31
C ASP A 132 2.89 -21.52 -4.01
N LEU A 133 1.96 -20.55 -4.07
CA LEU A 133 0.68 -20.75 -4.77
C LEU A 133 0.86 -21.00 -6.27
N LEU A 134 1.79 -20.31 -6.93
CA LEU A 134 2.05 -20.48 -8.36
C LEU A 134 2.79 -21.78 -8.68
N GLU A 135 3.57 -22.31 -7.73
CA GLU A 135 4.34 -23.55 -7.90
C GLU A 135 3.54 -24.80 -7.50
N GLU A 136 2.83 -24.75 -6.37
CA GLU A 136 2.14 -25.92 -5.79
C GLU A 136 0.72 -26.11 -6.33
N THR A 137 0.12 -25.09 -6.95
CA THR A 137 -1.26 -25.14 -7.42
C THR A 137 -1.37 -24.82 -8.91
N ASP A 138 -2.42 -25.33 -9.58
CA ASP A 138 -2.68 -25.08 -11.01
C ASP A 138 -3.32 -23.70 -11.27
N VAL A 139 -2.88 -22.67 -10.51
CA VAL A 139 -3.37 -21.30 -10.68
C VAL A 139 -2.48 -20.54 -11.66
N ASN A 140 -3.11 -19.88 -12.63
CA ASN A 140 -2.38 -19.10 -13.63
C ASN A 140 -1.87 -17.75 -13.09
N TYR A 141 -2.46 -17.26 -12.00
CA TYR A 141 -2.09 -15.98 -11.41
C TYR A 141 -2.55 -15.88 -9.95
N VAL A 142 -1.94 -14.94 -9.22
CA VAL A 142 -2.28 -14.59 -7.83
C VAL A 142 -2.65 -13.11 -7.72
N LEU A 143 -3.64 -12.81 -6.88
CA LEU A 143 -4.07 -11.44 -6.55
C LEU A 143 -3.88 -11.19 -5.05
N LEU A 144 -2.84 -10.45 -4.70
CA LEU A 144 -2.48 -10.20 -3.31
C LEU A 144 -3.53 -9.41 -2.52
N SER A 145 -4.39 -8.65 -3.20
CA SER A 145 -5.43 -7.86 -2.53
C SER A 145 -6.50 -8.69 -1.83
N HIS A 146 -6.58 -9.99 -2.11
CA HIS A 146 -7.46 -10.91 -1.38
C HIS A 146 -6.86 -11.39 -0.06
N ILE A 147 -5.58 -11.10 0.19
CA ILE A 147 -4.84 -11.46 1.40
C ILE A 147 -4.75 -10.21 2.29
N ASN A 148 -5.89 -9.62 2.63
CA ASN A 148 -5.96 -8.48 3.55
C ASN A 148 -7.24 -8.52 4.40
N SER A 149 -7.31 -7.63 5.40
CA SER A 149 -8.45 -7.53 6.32
C SER A 149 -9.64 -6.72 5.80
N ASP A 150 -9.58 -6.14 4.59
CA ASP A 150 -10.60 -5.21 4.08
C ASP A 150 -12.01 -5.85 4.10
N CYS A 151 -12.11 -7.13 3.72
CA CYS A 151 -13.38 -7.86 3.72
C CYS A 151 -13.98 -7.98 5.12
N ILE A 152 -13.13 -8.21 6.13
CA ILE A 152 -13.53 -8.31 7.54
C ILE A 152 -13.95 -6.92 8.06
N GLU A 153 -13.19 -5.88 7.74
CA GLU A 153 -13.52 -4.50 8.10
C GLU A 153 -14.84 -4.03 7.47
N ALA A 154 -15.07 -4.38 6.20
CA ALA A 154 -16.33 -4.12 5.51
C ALA A 154 -17.51 -4.81 6.22
N ARG A 155 -17.30 -6.04 6.72
CA ARG A 155 -18.29 -6.78 7.50
C ARG A 155 -18.57 -6.09 8.85
N PHE A 156 -17.55 -5.62 9.55
CA PHE A 156 -17.74 -4.83 10.77
C PHE A 156 -18.48 -3.50 10.50
N GLY A 157 -18.22 -2.87 9.36
CA GLY A 157 -18.96 -1.69 8.91
C GLY A 157 -20.46 -1.98 8.67
N LEU A 158 -20.81 -3.18 8.19
CA LEU A 158 -22.21 -3.62 8.08
C LEU A 158 -22.87 -3.76 9.45
N TYR A 159 -22.19 -4.37 10.43
CA TYR A 159 -22.74 -4.51 11.78
C TYR A 159 -22.98 -3.14 12.43
N LYS A 160 -22.03 -2.21 12.33
CA LYS A 160 -22.22 -0.84 12.85
C LYS A 160 -23.42 -0.14 12.22
N ARG A 161 -23.60 -0.25 10.90
CA ARG A 161 -24.75 0.34 10.20
C ARG A 161 -26.08 -0.25 10.67
N ARG A 162 -26.15 -1.57 10.88
CA ARG A 162 -27.35 -2.25 11.41
C ARG A 162 -27.68 -1.81 12.82
N SER A 163 -26.68 -1.53 13.64
CA SER A 163 -26.84 -0.97 14.98
C SER A 163 -27.03 0.56 14.99
N CYS A 164 -27.57 1.16 13.92
CA CYS A 164 -27.77 2.62 13.79
C CYS A 164 -26.50 3.45 14.01
N ALA A 165 -25.36 2.98 13.51
CA ALA A 165 -24.04 3.59 13.69
C ALA A 165 -23.56 3.67 15.15
N ASN A 166 -24.09 2.84 16.05
CA ASN A 166 -23.54 2.68 17.39
C ASN A 166 -22.07 2.21 17.32
N ILE A 167 -21.19 3.00 17.94
CA ILE A 167 -19.75 2.73 18.02
C ILE A 167 -19.48 1.44 18.82
N TRP A 168 -20.36 1.14 19.78
CA TRP A 168 -20.32 -0.02 20.66
C TRP A 168 -21.44 -0.98 20.29
N ILE A 169 -21.06 -2.16 19.78
CA ILE A 169 -22.00 -3.26 19.56
C ILE A 169 -21.83 -4.21 20.72
N GLN A 170 -22.89 -4.46 21.48
CA GLN A 170 -22.85 -5.43 22.58
C GLN A 170 -22.62 -6.84 22.01
N LYS A 171 -21.90 -7.69 22.76
CA LYS A 171 -21.58 -9.08 22.34
C LYS A 171 -22.81 -9.85 21.86
N ASN A 172 -23.95 -9.67 22.52
CA ASN A 172 -25.21 -10.38 22.20
C ASN A 172 -25.83 -9.95 20.86
N ALA A 173 -25.40 -8.83 20.26
CA ALA A 173 -25.90 -8.34 18.99
C ALA A 173 -25.10 -8.84 17.76
N PHE A 174 -24.08 -9.68 17.98
CA PHE A 174 -23.31 -10.33 16.92
C PHE A 174 -23.81 -11.74 16.56
N VAL A 175 -24.76 -12.28 17.32
CA VAL A 175 -25.36 -13.62 17.15
C VAL A 175 -26.61 -13.52 16.28
#